data_AF-A0A8G0LSR4-F1
#
_entry.id   AF-A0A8G0LSR4-F1
#
_cell.length_a   1.000
_cell.length_b   1.000
_cell.length_c   1.000
_cell.angle_alpha   90.00
_cell.angle_beta   90.00
_cell.angle_gamma   90.00
#
_symmetry.space_group_name_H-M   'P 1'
#
loop_
_entity.id
_entity.type
_entity.pdbx_description
1 polymer ?
#
loop_
_entity_poly.entity_id
_entity_poly.type
_entity_poly.pdbx_seq_one_letter_code
_entity_poly.pdbx_strand_id
1 'polypeptide(L)'
;MRDILRKCGMTRDKHSGLEFYFNGRHVTNLYTYGIFSRTSYEADGPSLAFLSLRDVSQQRNMSIRFPRHVERSSPEYRIAEKKRKNVRPVNEVEDPYIAAVLIALAQKRQRRQHAVAGTQADTPNREDASDGESKAHKVFLLAHTAMDKPCLYFYTARIPSSFLNRLDYPSENIPSRPFRIKYHQISFASLDAMKRDLKFAISVIHGEEYVF
;
A
#
# COMPACT_ATOMS: atom_id res chain seq x y z
N MET A 1 4.38 0.88 -17.74
CA MET A 1 4.57 0.16 -16.46
C MET A 1 4.10 -1.30 -16.53
N ARG A 2 2.84 -1.58 -16.90
CA ARG A 2 2.28 -2.95 -16.96
C ARG A 2 3.13 -3.97 -17.72
N ASP A 3 3.57 -3.66 -18.93
CA ASP A 3 4.37 -4.61 -19.74
C ASP A 3 5.75 -4.88 -19.16
N ILE A 4 6.33 -3.89 -18.47
CA ILE A 4 7.63 -4.03 -17.82
C ILE A 4 7.49 -4.98 -16.62
N LEU A 5 6.48 -4.76 -15.77
CA LEU A 5 6.19 -5.62 -14.63
C LEU A 5 5.87 -7.06 -15.06
N ARG A 6 5.10 -7.24 -16.15
CA ARG A 6 4.83 -8.57 -16.73
C ARG A 6 6.10 -9.29 -17.15
N LYS A 7 7.02 -8.60 -17.82
CA LYS A 7 8.34 -9.15 -18.20
C LYS A 7 9.22 -9.49 -17.00
N CYS A 8 8.92 -8.94 -15.82
CA CYS A 8 9.62 -9.22 -14.56
C CYS A 8 8.88 -10.25 -13.69
N GLY A 9 7.98 -11.06 -14.26
CA GLY A 9 7.29 -12.12 -13.51
C GLY A 9 6.18 -11.62 -12.58
N MET A 10 5.61 -10.44 -12.84
CA MET A 10 4.47 -9.91 -12.08
C MET A 10 3.18 -9.98 -12.91
N THR A 11 2.14 -10.61 -12.37
CA THR A 11 0.79 -10.63 -12.95
C THR A 11 -0.06 -9.53 -12.34
N ARG A 12 -0.83 -8.83 -13.17
CA ARG A 12 -1.74 -7.78 -12.71
C ARG A 12 -3.05 -8.42 -12.25
N ASP A 13 -3.51 -8.08 -11.05
CA ASP A 13 -4.82 -8.46 -10.56
C ASP A 13 -5.93 -7.86 -11.43
N LYS A 14 -7.07 -8.55 -11.55
CA LYS A 14 -8.22 -8.13 -12.36
C LYS A 14 -8.87 -6.86 -11.79
N HIS A 15 -8.81 -6.69 -10.48
CA HIS A 15 -9.36 -5.53 -9.78
C HIS A 15 -8.25 -4.53 -9.43
N SER A 16 -8.41 -3.27 -9.83
CA SER A 16 -7.49 -2.17 -9.49
C SER A 16 -7.84 -1.46 -8.19
N GLY A 17 -9.06 -1.66 -7.69
CA GLY A 17 -9.49 -1.16 -6.39
C GLY A 17 -8.92 -2.03 -5.27
N LEU A 18 -8.34 -1.40 -4.26
CA LEU A 18 -7.81 -2.07 -3.09
C LEU A 18 -8.72 -1.79 -1.89
N GLU A 19 -9.44 -2.82 -1.45
CA GLU A 19 -10.37 -2.73 -0.33
C GLU A 19 -9.62 -2.47 0.98
N PHE A 20 -10.01 -1.41 1.68
CA PHE A 20 -9.50 -1.08 3.01
C PHE A 20 -10.55 -1.42 4.06
N TYR A 21 -10.13 -2.15 5.09
CA TYR A 21 -11.01 -2.62 6.15
C TYR A 21 -10.68 -1.99 7.50
N PHE A 22 -11.71 -1.79 8.31
CA PHE A 22 -11.61 -1.41 9.72
C PHE A 22 -12.78 -1.99 10.49
N ASN A 23 -12.54 -2.48 11.70
CA ASN A 23 -13.53 -3.14 12.54
C ASN A 23 -14.24 -4.30 11.80
N GLY A 24 -13.47 -5.08 11.03
CA GLY A 24 -13.96 -6.19 10.21
C GLY A 24 -14.84 -5.78 9.02
N ARG A 25 -15.04 -4.48 8.78
CA ARG A 25 -15.94 -3.95 7.75
C ARG A 25 -15.15 -3.27 6.64
N HIS A 26 -15.66 -3.39 5.42
CA HIS A 26 -15.19 -2.59 4.29
C HIS A 26 -15.49 -1.12 4.56
N VAL A 27 -14.46 -0.27 4.49
CA VAL A 27 -14.59 1.18 4.69
C VAL A 27 -14.58 1.90 3.35
N THR A 28 -13.64 1.55 2.48
CA THR A 28 -13.45 2.23 1.20
C THR A 28 -12.60 1.41 0.24
N ASN A 29 -12.65 1.78 -1.03
CA ASN A 29 -11.75 1.28 -2.07
C ASN A 29 -10.67 2.31 -2.35
N LEU A 30 -9.44 1.98 -1.98
CA LEU A 30 -8.28 2.78 -2.32
C LEU A 30 -8.00 2.65 -3.82
N TYR A 31 -7.80 3.81 -4.45
CA TYR A 31 -7.46 3.93 -5.84
C TYR A 31 -5.99 3.57 -6.03
N THR A 32 -5.73 2.62 -6.92
CA THR A 32 -4.38 2.28 -7.39
C THR A 32 -4.40 2.13 -8.90
N TYR A 33 -3.25 2.40 -9.55
CA TYR A 33 -3.11 2.18 -10.99
C TYR A 33 -2.98 0.70 -11.34
N GLY A 34 -2.59 -0.12 -10.36
CA GLY A 34 -2.52 -1.56 -10.53
C GLY A 34 -2.06 -2.24 -9.26
N ILE A 35 -2.58 -3.44 -9.08
CA ILE A 35 -2.19 -4.37 -8.04
C ILE A 35 -1.56 -5.56 -8.74
N PHE A 36 -0.44 -6.04 -8.23
CA PHE A 36 0.38 -7.06 -8.85
C PHE A 36 0.73 -8.18 -7.87
N SER A 37 0.72 -9.39 -8.39
CA SER A 37 1.10 -10.63 -7.72
C SER A 37 2.31 -11.23 -8.43
N ARG A 38 3.09 -12.02 -7.71
CA ARG A 38 4.17 -12.82 -8.31
C ARG A 38 3.57 -14.01 -9.05
N THR A 39 3.98 -14.22 -10.29
CA THR A 39 3.47 -15.33 -11.14
C THR A 39 3.60 -16.70 -10.49
N SER A 40 4.70 -16.95 -9.80
CA SER A 40 4.97 -18.25 -9.17
C SER A 40 4.25 -18.48 -7.84
N TYR A 41 3.62 -17.46 -7.26
CA TYR A 41 2.95 -17.54 -5.96
C TYR A 41 1.63 -16.75 -5.96
N GLU A 42 0.80 -16.93 -6.99
CA GLU A 42 -0.51 -16.24 -7.05
C GLU A 42 -1.40 -16.57 -5.84
N ALA A 43 -1.19 -17.74 -5.22
CA ALA A 43 -1.84 -18.19 -3.99
C ALA A 43 -1.55 -17.27 -2.78
N ASP A 44 -0.38 -16.63 -2.72
CA ASP A 44 0.03 -15.76 -1.60
C ASP A 44 -0.61 -14.37 -1.63
N GLY A 45 -1.38 -14.10 -2.69
CA GLY A 45 -2.04 -12.83 -2.90
C GLY A 45 -1.13 -11.71 -3.42
N PRO A 46 -1.74 -10.55 -3.75
CA PRO A 46 -1.00 -9.44 -4.30
C PRO A 46 -0.05 -8.82 -3.28
N SER A 47 1.18 -8.56 -3.70
CA SER A 47 2.24 -8.03 -2.85
C SER A 47 2.72 -6.64 -3.26
N LEU A 48 2.38 -6.18 -4.46
CA LEU A 48 2.86 -4.93 -5.04
C LEU A 48 1.70 -4.06 -5.55
N ALA A 49 1.68 -2.79 -5.17
CA ALA A 49 0.77 -1.79 -5.74
C ALA A 49 1.54 -0.75 -6.57
N PHE A 50 0.86 -0.12 -7.51
CA PHE A 50 1.38 0.98 -8.32
C PHE A 50 0.53 2.25 -8.14
N LEU A 51 1.19 3.38 -7.84
CA LEU A 51 0.57 4.68 -7.59
C LEU A 51 1.18 5.81 -8.42
N SER A 52 0.38 6.86 -8.59
CA SER A 52 0.80 8.18 -9.06
C SER A 52 0.67 9.16 -7.90
N LEU A 53 1.79 9.71 -7.39
CA LEU A 53 1.73 10.65 -6.26
C LEU A 53 1.03 11.97 -6.63
N ARG A 54 1.01 12.32 -7.93
CA ARG A 54 0.24 13.46 -8.45
C ARG A 54 -1.25 13.24 -8.24
N ASP A 55 -1.75 12.06 -8.57
CA ASP A 55 -3.18 11.78 -8.49
C ASP A 55 -3.62 11.57 -7.06
N VAL A 56 -2.77 10.99 -6.21
CA VAL A 56 -2.96 10.98 -4.75
C VAL A 56 -3.13 12.41 -4.23
N SER A 57 -2.23 13.32 -4.63
CA SER A 57 -2.31 14.73 -4.25
C SER A 57 -3.61 15.40 -4.74
N GLN A 58 -4.04 15.08 -5.96
CA GLN A 58 -5.27 15.60 -6.54
C GLN A 58 -6.51 15.07 -5.79
N GLN A 59 -6.56 13.77 -5.50
CA GLN A 59 -7.64 13.15 -4.73
C GLN A 59 -7.74 13.73 -3.31
N ARG A 60 -6.59 13.92 -2.64
CA ARG A 60 -6.52 14.58 -1.33
C ARG A 60 -7.08 16.01 -1.38
N ASN A 61 -6.78 16.76 -2.43
CA ASN A 61 -7.32 18.12 -2.58
C ASN A 61 -8.83 18.12 -2.85
N MET A 62 -9.36 17.07 -3.47
CA MET A 62 -10.80 16.91 -3.74
C MET A 62 -11.60 16.34 -2.56
N SER A 63 -10.95 15.64 -1.62
CA SER A 63 -11.62 15.02 -0.47
C SER A 63 -12.15 16.05 0.53
N ILE A 64 -11.54 17.24 0.55
CA ILE A 64 -12.05 18.38 1.32
C ILE A 64 -13.03 19.15 0.44
N ARG A 65 -14.32 18.96 0.72
CA ARG A 65 -15.39 19.63 -0.01
C ARG A 65 -15.32 21.14 0.22
N PHE A 66 -15.35 21.89 -0.89
CA PHE A 66 -15.63 23.31 -0.88
C PHE A 66 -17.13 23.52 -1.06
N PRO A 67 -17.75 24.44 -0.33
CA PRO A 67 -19.06 24.91 -0.72
C PRO A 67 -18.92 25.59 -2.09
N ARG A 68 -19.74 25.17 -3.06
CA ARG A 68 -19.73 25.77 -4.40
C ARG A 68 -20.15 27.24 -4.26
N HIS A 69 -19.48 28.15 -4.96
CA HIS A 69 -19.81 29.59 -5.03
C HIS A 69 -19.41 30.45 -3.82
N VAL A 70 -18.42 30.04 -3.04
CA VAL A 70 -17.93 30.84 -1.92
C VAL A 70 -16.75 31.71 -2.33
N GLU A 71 -16.83 33.01 -2.02
CA GLU A 71 -15.74 33.96 -2.23
C GLU A 71 -14.49 33.56 -1.45
N ARG A 72 -13.29 33.81 -2.01
CA ARG A 72 -12.01 33.48 -1.34
C ARG A 72 -11.82 34.21 0.00
N SER A 73 -12.48 35.35 0.17
CA SER A 73 -12.48 36.16 1.40
C SER A 73 -13.30 35.54 2.52
N SER A 74 -14.18 34.58 2.22
CA SER A 74 -15.14 34.10 3.19
C SER A 74 -14.50 33.28 4.32
N PRO A 75 -15.11 33.26 5.52
CA PRO A 75 -14.70 32.37 6.60
C PRO A 75 -14.70 30.88 6.20
N GLU A 76 -15.70 30.44 5.43
CA GLU A 76 -15.84 29.06 4.98
C GLU A 76 -14.68 28.65 4.07
N TYR A 77 -14.26 29.54 3.16
CA TYR A 77 -13.08 29.31 2.33
C TYR A 77 -11.81 29.18 3.17
N ARG A 78 -11.60 30.10 4.13
CA ARG A 78 -10.44 30.07 5.03
C ARG A 78 -10.39 28.81 5.89
N ILE A 79 -11.55 28.35 6.38
CA ILE A 79 -11.66 27.10 7.15
C ILE A 79 -11.33 25.89 6.26
N ALA A 80 -11.90 25.81 5.06
CA ALA A 80 -11.63 24.73 4.11
C ALA A 80 -10.15 24.71 3.69
N GLU A 81 -9.56 25.88 3.44
CA GLU A 81 -8.14 26.02 3.11
C GLU A 81 -7.25 25.57 4.28
N LYS A 82 -7.58 25.97 5.51
CA LYS A 82 -6.85 25.53 6.71
C LYS A 82 -6.92 24.01 6.87
N LYS A 83 -8.11 23.40 6.67
CA LYS A 83 -8.25 21.94 6.65
C LYS A 83 -7.38 21.30 5.56
N ARG A 84 -7.32 21.90 4.37
CA ARG A 84 -6.49 21.37 3.26
C ARG A 84 -5.00 21.43 3.58
N LYS A 85 -4.54 22.51 4.18
CA LYS A 85 -3.15 22.63 4.64
C LYS A 85 -2.84 21.61 5.74
N ASN A 86 -3.80 21.32 6.62
CA ASN A 86 -3.62 20.35 7.71
C ASN A 86 -3.52 18.89 7.24
N VAL A 87 -4.19 18.50 6.16
CA VAL A 87 -4.11 17.12 5.63
C VAL A 87 -2.97 16.93 4.63
N ARG A 88 -2.33 18.02 4.18
CA ARG A 88 -1.24 17.94 3.21
C ARG A 88 0.04 17.50 3.93
N PRO A 89 0.70 16.42 3.49
CA PRO A 89 1.97 16.03 4.07
C PRO A 89 3.04 17.09 3.76
N VAL A 90 4.01 17.23 4.66
CA VAL A 90 5.18 18.10 4.43
C VAL A 90 5.97 17.62 3.21
N ASN A 91 6.05 16.30 3.04
CA ASN A 91 6.69 15.65 1.92
C ASN A 91 5.69 14.72 1.20
N GLU A 92 5.45 14.94 -0.09
CA GLU A 92 4.45 14.18 -0.87
C GLU A 92 4.81 12.68 -1.00
N VAL A 93 6.10 12.33 -0.85
CA VAL A 93 6.57 10.93 -0.84
C VAL A 93 6.30 10.22 0.50
N GLU A 94 5.87 10.97 1.51
CA GLU A 94 5.49 10.46 2.83
C GLU A 94 3.99 10.66 3.09
N ASP A 95 3.20 10.78 2.02
CA ASP A 95 1.75 10.91 2.11
C ASP A 95 1.13 9.71 2.87
N PRO A 96 0.27 9.95 3.88
CA PRO A 96 -0.41 8.89 4.63
C PRO A 96 -1.20 7.89 3.76
N TYR A 97 -1.63 8.30 2.56
CA TYR A 97 -2.27 7.43 1.58
C TYR A 97 -1.37 6.27 1.16
N ILE A 98 -0.05 6.47 1.11
CA ILE A 98 0.93 5.41 0.82
C ILE A 98 0.85 4.32 1.90
N ALA A 99 0.81 4.73 3.17
CA ALA A 99 0.66 3.81 4.29
C ALA A 99 -0.68 3.06 4.22
N ALA A 100 -1.78 3.76 3.89
CA ALA A 100 -3.09 3.15 3.74
C ALA A 100 -3.11 2.06 2.65
N VAL A 101 -2.46 2.30 1.51
CA VAL A 101 -2.36 1.32 0.42
C VAL A 101 -1.52 0.11 0.83
N LEU A 102 -0.38 0.32 1.50
CA LEU A 102 0.44 -0.79 2.00
C LEU A 102 -0.31 -1.63 3.04
N ILE A 103 -1.04 -0.99 3.96
CA ILE A 103 -1.90 -1.68 4.94
C ILE A 103 -2.98 -2.49 4.24
N ALA A 104 -3.70 -1.91 3.29
CA ALA A 104 -4.76 -2.61 2.57
C ALA A 104 -4.23 -3.78 1.73
N LEU A 105 -3.02 -3.68 1.17
CA LEU A 105 -2.36 -4.81 0.52
C LEU A 105 -2.14 -5.95 1.50
N ALA A 106 -1.61 -5.64 2.68
CA ALA A 106 -1.36 -6.63 3.71
C ALA A 106 -2.67 -7.26 4.22
N GLN A 107 -3.73 -6.46 4.40
CA GLN A 107 -5.08 -6.92 4.72
C GLN A 107 -5.62 -7.91 3.67
N LYS A 108 -5.45 -7.62 2.38
CA LYS A 108 -5.87 -8.49 1.28
C LYS A 108 -5.10 -9.80 1.27
N ARG A 109 -3.78 -9.76 1.53
CA ARG A 109 -2.96 -10.98 1.67
C ARG A 109 -3.38 -11.84 2.86
N GLN A 110 -3.57 -11.22 4.03
CA GLN A 110 -4.02 -11.92 5.23
C GLN A 110 -5.34 -12.67 4.99
N ARG A 111 -6.35 -11.98 4.43
CA ARG A 111 -7.66 -12.57 4.13
C ARG A 111 -7.58 -13.75 3.15
N ARG A 112 -6.75 -13.65 2.10
CA ARG A 112 -6.54 -14.78 1.17
C ARG A 112 -5.92 -15.98 1.85
N GLN A 113 -4.91 -15.76 2.70
CA GLN A 113 -4.28 -16.85 3.44
C GLN A 113 -5.24 -17.53 4.41
N HIS A 114 -6.13 -16.79 5.07
CA HIS A 114 -7.19 -17.37 5.90
C HIS A 114 -8.21 -18.17 5.07
N ALA A 115 -8.59 -17.69 3.88
CA ALA A 115 -9.51 -18.41 3.01
C ALA A 115 -8.93 -19.75 2.54
N VAL A 116 -7.65 -19.77 2.16
CA VAL A 116 -6.95 -21.00 1.75
C VAL A 116 -6.79 -21.98 2.93
N ALA A 117 -6.39 -21.47 4.11
CA ALA A 117 -6.24 -22.30 5.31
C ALA A 117 -7.58 -22.88 5.81
N GLY A 118 -8.67 -22.12 5.72
CA GLY A 118 -10.02 -22.58 6.08
C GLY A 118 -10.58 -23.69 5.16
N THR A 119 -9.90 -23.99 4.05
CA THR A 119 -10.26 -25.10 3.15
C THR A 119 -9.51 -26.39 3.48
N GLN A 120 -8.59 -26.39 4.47
CA GLN A 120 -7.68 -27.50 4.76
C GLN A 120 -7.64 -28.03 6.21
N ALA A 121 -8.55 -27.65 7.12
CA ALA A 121 -8.55 -28.25 8.46
C ALA A 121 -9.95 -28.34 9.11
N ASP A 122 -10.52 -29.55 9.10
CA ASP A 122 -11.23 -30.09 10.26
C ASP A 122 -10.19 -30.34 11.37
N THR A 123 -10.17 -29.48 12.39
CA THR A 123 -9.88 -29.71 13.83
C THR A 123 -9.37 -28.42 14.48
N PRO A 124 -10.06 -27.87 15.50
CA PRO A 124 -9.61 -26.68 16.21
C PRO A 124 -8.80 -27.07 17.46
N ASN A 125 -7.48 -27.24 17.33
CA ASN A 125 -6.62 -27.18 18.50
C ASN A 125 -6.30 -25.71 18.82
N ARG A 126 -7.10 -25.17 19.73
CA ARG A 126 -6.73 -24.03 20.57
C ARG A 126 -5.60 -24.49 21.50
N GLU A 127 -4.37 -24.19 21.14
CA GLU A 127 -3.24 -24.09 22.08
C GLU A 127 -2.03 -23.60 21.27
N ASP A 128 -1.83 -22.27 21.27
CA ASP A 128 -0.53 -21.59 21.16
C ASP A 128 -0.77 -20.07 21.26
N ALA A 129 -1.12 -19.65 22.47
CA ALA A 129 -1.21 -18.24 22.86
C ALA A 129 0.19 -17.69 23.22
N SER A 130 1.18 -17.88 22.35
CA SER A 130 2.55 -17.41 22.61
C SER A 130 3.34 -16.97 21.36
N ASP A 131 2.76 -16.90 20.16
CA ASP A 131 3.49 -16.36 19.01
C ASP A 131 2.62 -15.62 17.97
N GLY A 132 1.92 -14.58 18.42
CA GLY A 132 1.30 -13.59 17.51
C GLY A 132 2.30 -12.73 16.74
N GLU A 133 3.61 -12.91 16.98
CA GLU A 133 4.72 -12.18 16.37
C GLU A 133 5.24 -12.85 15.09
N SER A 134 4.99 -14.15 14.90
CA SER A 134 5.60 -14.95 13.82
C SER A 134 5.06 -14.72 12.40
N LYS A 135 3.97 -13.96 12.21
CA LYS A 135 3.43 -13.68 10.86
C LYS A 135 3.40 -12.19 10.54
N ALA A 136 4.24 -11.78 9.58
CA ALA A 136 4.27 -10.44 9.04
C ALA A 136 4.15 -10.47 7.51
N HIS A 137 3.40 -9.54 6.96
CA HIS A 137 3.16 -9.42 5.53
C HIS A 137 4.14 -8.44 4.91
N LYS A 138 5.08 -8.95 4.10
CA LYS A 138 5.96 -8.12 3.27
C LYS A 138 5.16 -7.58 2.09
N VAL A 139 5.03 -6.27 1.99
CA VAL A 139 4.28 -5.59 0.94
C VAL A 139 5.11 -4.47 0.34
N PHE A 140 4.84 -4.16 -0.92
CA PHE A 140 5.63 -3.26 -1.73
C PHE A 140 4.73 -2.28 -2.47
N LEU A 141 5.28 -1.10 -2.75
CA LEU A 141 4.59 -0.10 -3.55
C LEU A 141 5.58 0.61 -4.46
N LEU A 142 5.21 0.75 -5.73
CA LEU A 142 5.89 1.60 -6.69
C LEU A 142 5.06 2.86 -6.87
N ALA A 143 5.68 4.02 -6.66
CA ALA A 143 5.04 5.29 -6.98
C ALA A 143 5.87 6.05 -8.00
N HIS A 144 5.21 6.65 -8.99
CA HIS A 144 5.86 7.67 -9.80
C HIS A 144 5.43 9.06 -9.32
N THR A 145 6.35 10.02 -9.44
CA THR A 145 6.01 11.43 -9.25
C THR A 145 5.65 12.05 -10.59
N ALA A 146 4.98 13.20 -10.57
CA ALA A 146 4.82 14.04 -11.76
C ALA A 146 5.84 15.18 -11.81
N MET A 147 6.93 15.07 -11.05
CA MET A 147 7.97 16.08 -11.04
C MET A 147 8.75 16.03 -12.36
N ASP A 148 9.37 17.15 -12.73
CA ASP A 148 10.17 17.32 -13.96
C ASP A 148 11.34 16.33 -14.10
N LYS A 149 11.62 15.54 -13.05
CA LYS A 149 12.64 14.48 -13.05
C LYS A 149 11.99 13.10 -13.14
N PRO A 150 12.38 12.26 -14.11
CA PRO A 150 11.92 10.89 -14.22
C PRO A 150 12.47 10.04 -13.06
N CYS A 151 11.70 9.95 -11.98
CA CYS A 151 12.01 9.11 -10.83
C CYS A 151 10.80 8.28 -10.36
N LEU A 152 11.12 7.09 -9.87
CA LEU A 152 10.20 6.19 -9.18
C LEU A 152 10.60 6.09 -7.71
N TYR A 153 9.64 5.85 -6.85
CA TYR A 153 9.86 5.55 -5.44
C TYR A 153 9.43 4.11 -5.20
N PHE A 154 10.32 3.33 -4.59
CA PHE A 154 10.04 1.97 -4.20
C PHE A 154 9.90 1.91 -2.69
N TYR A 155 8.70 1.60 -2.22
CA TYR A 155 8.37 1.46 -0.80
C TYR A 155 8.31 -0.02 -0.43
N THR A 156 8.81 -0.34 0.75
CA THR A 156 8.74 -1.66 1.36
C THR A 156 8.24 -1.53 2.79
N ALA A 157 7.30 -2.39 3.17
CA ALA A 157 6.84 -2.52 4.55
C ALA A 157 6.71 -3.99 4.94
N ARG A 158 6.96 -4.28 6.21
CA ARG A 158 6.65 -5.57 6.85
C ARG A 158 5.59 -5.30 7.91
N ILE A 159 4.34 -5.63 7.60
CA ILE A 159 3.19 -5.30 8.45
C ILE A 159 2.81 -6.53 9.28
N PRO A 160 2.93 -6.48 10.62
CA PRO A 160 2.58 -7.60 11.49
C PRO A 160 1.09 -7.97 11.38
N SER A 161 0.76 -9.27 11.42
CA SER A 161 -0.64 -9.70 11.49
C SER A 161 -1.33 -9.19 12.76
N SER A 162 -0.61 -9.06 13.89
CA SER A 162 -1.16 -8.43 15.11
C SER A 162 -1.62 -6.99 14.89
N PHE A 163 -0.91 -6.22 14.06
CA PHE A 163 -1.30 -4.85 13.70
C PHE A 163 -2.59 -4.87 12.88
N LEU A 164 -2.70 -5.78 11.91
CA LEU A 164 -3.90 -5.92 11.08
C LEU A 164 -5.10 -6.41 11.90
N ASN A 165 -4.90 -7.34 12.82
CA ASN A 165 -5.94 -7.82 13.73
C ASN A 165 -6.45 -6.67 14.61
N ARG A 166 -5.57 -5.78 15.07
CA ARG A 166 -5.99 -4.58 15.82
C ARG A 166 -6.88 -3.64 14.99
N LEU A 167 -6.68 -3.57 13.67
CA LEU A 167 -7.58 -2.83 12.79
C LEU A 167 -8.92 -3.54 12.62
N ASP A 168 -8.93 -4.87 12.58
CA ASP A 168 -10.16 -5.66 12.41
C ASP A 168 -10.97 -5.81 13.72
N TYR A 169 -10.31 -5.77 14.88
CA TYR A 169 -10.91 -5.91 16.21
C TYR A 169 -10.47 -4.75 17.13
N PRO A 170 -10.88 -3.50 16.86
CA PRO A 170 -10.38 -2.32 17.57
C PRO A 170 -10.78 -2.26 19.06
N SER A 171 -11.80 -3.01 19.47
CA SER A 171 -12.23 -3.11 20.87
C SER A 171 -11.37 -4.07 21.70
N GLU A 172 -10.57 -4.91 21.05
CA GLU A 172 -9.70 -5.88 21.72
C GLU A 172 -8.33 -5.26 22.03
N ASN A 173 -7.79 -5.57 23.20
CA ASN A 173 -6.44 -5.15 23.56
C ASN A 173 -5.39 -6.09 22.94
N ILE A 174 -5.15 -5.92 21.63
CA ILE A 174 -4.18 -6.71 20.88
C ILE A 174 -2.82 -5.98 20.91
N PRO A 175 -1.79 -6.54 21.58
CA PRO A 175 -0.47 -5.93 21.58
C PRO A 175 0.13 -6.00 20.17
N SER A 176 0.64 -4.88 19.68
CA SER A 176 1.30 -4.82 18.38
C SER A 176 2.41 -3.78 18.38
N ARG A 177 3.58 -4.19 17.87
CA ARG A 177 4.72 -3.29 17.69
C ARG A 177 4.48 -2.39 16.47
N PRO A 178 4.99 -1.14 16.50
CA PRO A 178 4.95 -0.29 15.32
C PRO A 178 5.79 -0.92 14.20
N PHE A 179 5.36 -0.74 12.96
CA PHE A 179 6.14 -1.11 11.78
C PHE A 179 6.68 0.14 11.08
N ARG A 180 7.73 -0.06 10.28
CA ARG A 180 8.36 1.01 9.50
C ARG A 180 8.11 0.78 8.00
N ILE A 181 7.80 1.86 7.30
CA ILE A 181 7.80 1.91 5.84
C ILE A 181 9.16 2.46 5.42
N LYS A 182 9.92 1.69 4.66
CA LYS A 182 11.18 2.13 4.05
C LYS A 182 10.90 2.51 2.60
N TYR A 183 11.61 3.51 2.08
CA TYR A 183 11.56 3.81 0.67
C TYR A 183 12.92 4.23 0.14
N HIS A 184 13.14 4.03 -1.16
CA HIS A 184 14.27 4.61 -1.86
C HIS A 184 13.84 5.14 -3.22
N GLN A 185 14.54 6.18 -3.67
CA GLN A 185 14.33 6.80 -4.97
C GLN A 185 15.13 6.05 -6.04
N ILE A 186 14.47 5.76 -7.16
CA ILE A 186 15.06 5.20 -8.37
C ILE A 186 15.01 6.31 -9.41
N SER A 187 16.16 6.96 -9.62
CA SER A 187 16.32 8.00 -10.65
C SER A 187 16.87 7.36 -11.92
N PHE A 188 16.30 7.69 -13.08
CA PHE A 188 16.73 7.09 -14.34
C PHE A 188 16.84 8.13 -15.45
N ALA A 189 17.96 8.10 -16.17
CA ALA A 189 18.19 9.01 -17.31
C ALA A 189 17.47 8.56 -18.59
N SER A 190 17.09 7.28 -18.67
CA SER A 190 16.42 6.69 -19.83
C SER A 190 15.46 5.58 -19.42
N LEU A 191 14.57 5.21 -20.33
CA LEU A 191 13.64 4.10 -20.13
C LEU A 191 14.35 2.77 -19.91
N ASP A 192 15.52 2.55 -20.51
CA ASP A 192 16.28 1.31 -20.34
C ASP A 192 17.00 1.26 -19.00
N ALA A 193 17.51 2.38 -18.50
CA ALA A 193 18.00 2.49 -17.12
C ALA A 193 16.88 2.17 -16.13
N MET A 194 15.69 2.77 -16.32
CA MET A 194 14.51 2.48 -15.51
C MET A 194 14.15 1.00 -15.49
N LYS A 195 14.17 0.32 -16.65
CA LYS A 195 13.87 -1.11 -16.74
C LYS A 195 14.88 -1.95 -15.95
N ARG A 196 16.17 -1.60 -16.00
CA ARG A 196 17.23 -2.30 -15.24
C ARG A 196 17.02 -2.13 -13.74
N ASP A 197 16.84 -0.91 -13.28
CA ASP A 197 16.69 -0.62 -11.85
C ASP A 197 15.38 -1.19 -11.30
N LEU A 198 14.32 -1.18 -12.10
CA LEU A 198 13.05 -1.80 -11.74
C LEU A 198 13.17 -3.33 -11.67
N LYS A 199 13.92 -3.97 -12.57
CA LYS A 199 14.21 -5.41 -12.47
C LYS A 199 14.93 -5.73 -11.16
N PHE A 200 15.91 -4.90 -10.76
CA PHE A 200 16.61 -5.05 -9.49
C PHE A 200 15.66 -4.86 -8.28
N ALA A 201 14.83 -3.82 -8.28
CA ALA A 201 13.84 -3.64 -7.20
C ALA A 201 12.86 -4.83 -7.10
N ILE A 202 12.55 -5.47 -8.23
CA ILE A 202 11.68 -6.65 -8.29
C ILE A 202 12.41 -7.92 -7.82
N SER A 203 13.71 -8.09 -8.04
CA SER A 203 14.45 -9.24 -7.46
C SER A 203 14.42 -9.20 -5.92
N VAL A 204 14.44 -8.00 -5.32
CA VAL A 204 14.23 -7.81 -3.87
C VAL A 204 12.83 -8.26 -3.41
N ILE A 205 11.81 -8.14 -4.26
CA ILE A 205 10.46 -8.69 -4.01
C ILE A 205 10.52 -10.22 -4.04
N HIS A 206 11.31 -10.79 -4.95
CA HIS A 206 11.45 -12.22 -5.12
C HIS A 206 12.24 -12.94 -4.01
N GLY A 207 12.89 -12.20 -3.11
CA GLY A 207 13.65 -12.76 -1.99
C GLY A 207 15.10 -13.08 -2.35
N GLU A 208 15.60 -12.56 -3.47
CA GLU A 208 17.04 -12.55 -3.73
C GLU A 208 17.66 -11.45 -2.86
N GLU A 209 18.12 -11.83 -1.66
CA GLU A 209 18.89 -10.95 -0.79
C GLU A 209 20.23 -10.66 -1.45
N TYR A 210 20.33 -9.53 -2.15
CA TYR A 210 21.62 -8.91 -2.40
C TYR A 210 21.89 -7.91 -1.29
N VAL A 211 22.92 -8.22 -0.51
CA VAL A 211 23.54 -7.33 0.47
C VAL A 211 24.03 -6.09 -0.30
N PHE A 212 23.59 -4.92 0.16
CA PHE A 212 24.10 -3.62 -0.30
C PHE A 212 25.53 -3.40 0.23
#